data_AF-A0AAU4U9T3-F1
#
_entry.id   AF-A0AAU4U9T3-F1
#
_cell.length_a   1.000
_cell.length_b   1.000
_cell.length_c   1.000
_cell.angle_alpha   90.00
_cell.angle_beta   90.00
_cell.angle_gamma   90.00
#
_symmetry.space_group_name_H-M   'P 1'
#
loop_
_entity.id
_entity.type
_entity.pdbx_description
1 polymer ?
#
loop_
_entity_poly.entity_id
_entity_poly.type
_entity_poly.pdbx_seq_one_letter_code
_entity_poly.pdbx_strand_id
1 'polypeptide(L)'
;MDQLSYSAAWLSRWRDEITGAVNIMMSTFEETYGYEPGTNEVRVAGEEDLRAARDYGREALGFEDLLTFYESIGEVALPDVGNGCFVHSARDVLHRLAEEGPVFVPEADDPLGMVIASNGGGVLYVADWGGAIHRSRSASPDDAEFDKVADDLPQFLERIRRRVVGFAGTGATGDL
;
A
#
# COMPACT_ATOMS: atom_id res chain seq x y z
N MET A 1 -12.77 -9.88 -21.63
CA MET A 1 -13.06 -8.91 -20.56
C MET A 1 -11.79 -8.11 -20.43
N ASP A 2 -11.78 -6.88 -20.96
CA ASP A 2 -10.55 -6.10 -21.07
C ASP A 2 -9.96 -5.88 -19.69
N GLN A 3 -8.79 -6.46 -19.46
CA GLN A 3 -7.98 -6.22 -18.29
C GLN A 3 -7.45 -4.80 -18.49
N LEU A 4 -8.15 -3.82 -17.90
CA LEU A 4 -7.75 -2.41 -17.94
C LEU A 4 -6.28 -2.35 -17.56
N SER A 5 -5.46 -1.80 -18.45
CA SER A 5 -4.06 -1.50 -18.15
C SER A 5 -4.00 -0.58 -16.93
N TYR A 6 -2.97 -0.74 -16.12
CA TYR A 6 -2.75 0.10 -14.95
C TYR A 6 -2.80 1.59 -15.36
N SER A 7 -3.63 2.36 -14.66
CA SER A 7 -3.99 3.74 -15.01
C SER A 7 -4.81 4.39 -13.90
N ALA A 8 -4.98 5.71 -13.97
CA ALA A 8 -5.87 6.45 -13.05
C ALA A 8 -7.32 5.92 -13.05
N ALA A 9 -7.84 5.49 -14.20
CA ALA A 9 -9.17 4.89 -14.29
C ALA A 9 -9.24 3.53 -13.59
N TRP A 10 -8.20 2.70 -13.74
CA TRP A 10 -8.07 1.45 -13.01
C TRP A 10 -8.00 1.69 -11.49
N LEU A 11 -7.19 2.67 -11.06
CA LEU A 11 -7.03 3.06 -9.65
C LEU A 11 -8.32 3.60 -9.03
N SER A 12 -9.10 4.41 -9.77
CA SER A 12 -10.40 4.88 -9.30
C SER A 12 -11.35 3.71 -9.05
N ARG A 13 -11.39 2.74 -9.97
CA ARG A 13 -12.22 1.53 -9.79
C ARG A 13 -11.73 0.69 -8.61
N TRP A 14 -10.42 0.47 -8.50
CA TRP A 14 -9.80 -0.26 -7.41
C TRP A 14 -10.17 0.36 -6.04
N ARG A 15 -10.08 1.68 -5.93
CA ARG A 15 -10.51 2.45 -4.76
C ARG A 15 -11.99 2.22 -4.46
N ASP A 16 -12.86 2.39 -5.45
CA ASP A 16 -14.31 2.29 -5.24
C ASP A 16 -14.72 0.87 -4.78
N GLU A 17 -14.06 -0.18 -5.30
CA GLU A 17 -14.28 -1.56 -4.84
C GLU A 17 -13.84 -1.77 -3.38
N ILE A 18 -12.67 -1.26 -2.98
CA ILE A 18 -12.18 -1.34 -1.59
C ILE A 18 -13.06 -0.53 -0.65
N THR A 19 -13.37 0.73 -0.98
CA THR A 19 -14.24 1.60 -0.19
C THR A 19 -15.62 0.96 0.00
N GLY A 20 -16.17 0.34 -1.04
CA GLY A 20 -17.42 -0.41 -0.94
C GLY A 20 -17.35 -1.56 0.07
N ALA A 21 -16.31 -2.40 -0.02
CA ALA A 21 -16.11 -3.53 0.90
C ALA A 21 -15.90 -3.06 2.35
N VAL A 22 -15.10 -2.02 2.56
CA VAL A 22 -14.83 -1.43 3.88
C VAL A 22 -16.12 -0.84 4.46
N ASN A 23 -16.90 -0.08 3.70
CA ASN A 23 -18.17 0.49 4.20
C ASN A 23 -19.16 -0.57 4.67
N ILE A 24 -19.24 -1.70 3.96
CA ILE A 24 -20.07 -2.84 4.39
C ILE A 24 -19.58 -3.35 5.73
N MET A 25 -18.27 -3.59 5.87
CA MET A 25 -17.67 -4.07 7.11
C MET A 25 -17.86 -3.10 8.28
N MET A 26 -17.65 -1.80 8.05
CA MET A 26 -17.80 -0.74 9.05
C MET A 26 -19.22 -0.67 9.60
N SER A 27 -20.24 -0.99 8.78
CA SER A 27 -21.64 -0.94 9.20
C SER A 27 -22.03 -1.92 10.31
N THR A 28 -21.26 -3.00 10.49
CA THR A 28 -21.48 -4.02 11.54
C THR A 28 -20.29 -4.14 12.49
N PHE A 29 -19.32 -3.23 12.40
CA PHE A 29 -18.04 -3.36 13.08
C PHE A 29 -18.18 -3.33 14.61
N GLU A 30 -18.82 -2.30 15.15
CA GLU A 30 -18.97 -2.14 16.60
C GLU A 30 -19.80 -3.27 17.22
N GLU A 31 -20.82 -3.76 16.51
CA GLU A 31 -21.59 -4.94 16.94
C GLU A 31 -20.72 -6.21 16.99
N THR A 32 -19.80 -6.36 16.06
CA THR A 32 -18.92 -7.54 15.94
C THR A 32 -17.77 -7.51 16.94
N TYR A 33 -17.15 -6.33 17.14
CA TYR A 33 -15.89 -6.19 17.87
C TYR A 33 -16.03 -5.48 19.22
N GLY A 34 -17.15 -4.80 19.49
CA GLY A 34 -17.46 -4.16 20.78
C GLY A 34 -16.77 -2.83 21.01
N TYR A 35 -16.21 -2.20 19.98
CA TYR A 35 -15.61 -0.86 20.01
C TYR A 35 -15.80 -0.14 18.68
N GLU A 36 -15.73 1.19 18.70
CA GLU A 36 -15.86 2.02 17.49
C GLU A 36 -14.69 1.79 16.53
N PRO A 37 -14.94 1.66 15.22
CA PRO A 37 -13.86 1.56 14.25
C PRO A 37 -13.04 2.85 14.19
N GLY A 38 -11.76 2.71 13.84
CA GLY A 38 -10.93 3.82 13.41
C GLY A 38 -11.34 4.35 12.03
N THR A 39 -10.61 5.36 11.57
CA THR A 39 -10.77 5.89 10.21
C THR A 39 -10.19 4.92 9.19
N ASN A 40 -11.06 4.30 8.37
CA ASN A 40 -10.66 3.42 7.28
C ASN A 40 -10.97 4.09 5.94
N GLU A 41 -9.95 4.53 5.23
CA GLU A 41 -10.12 5.23 3.97
C GLU A 41 -9.07 4.88 2.92
N VAL A 42 -9.50 4.95 1.66
CA VAL A 42 -8.61 5.08 0.50
C VAL A 42 -8.83 6.48 -0.05
N ARG A 43 -7.93 7.40 0.31
CA ARG A 43 -8.11 8.83 0.10
C ARG A 43 -7.64 9.25 -1.29
N VAL A 44 -8.46 10.02 -1.99
CA VAL A 44 -8.07 10.62 -3.28
C VAL A 44 -6.93 11.61 -3.07
N ALA A 45 -6.00 11.67 -4.02
CA ALA A 45 -4.93 12.65 -3.97
C ALA A 45 -5.49 14.09 -4.00
N GLY A 46 -5.17 14.86 -2.96
CA GLY A 46 -5.45 16.28 -2.87
C GLY A 46 -4.29 17.14 -3.37
N GLU A 47 -4.39 18.45 -3.23
CA GLU A 47 -3.38 19.37 -3.75
C GLU A 47 -1.98 19.14 -3.13
N GLU A 48 -1.92 18.83 -1.84
CA GLU A 48 -0.66 18.54 -1.15
C GLU A 48 -0.06 17.21 -1.60
N ASP A 49 -0.87 16.17 -1.78
CA ASP A 49 -0.41 14.87 -2.29
C ASP A 49 0.14 15.03 -3.71
N LEU A 50 -0.54 15.80 -4.58
CA LEU A 50 -0.07 16.07 -5.94
C LEU A 50 1.24 16.86 -5.98
N ARG A 51 1.51 17.70 -4.96
CA ARG A 51 2.83 18.35 -4.81
C ARG A 51 3.89 17.31 -4.45
N ALA A 52 3.61 16.46 -3.46
CA ALA A 52 4.53 15.39 -3.06
C ALA A 52 4.77 14.36 -4.18
N ALA A 53 3.75 14.03 -4.97
CA ALA A 53 3.88 13.16 -6.15
C ALA A 53 4.84 13.74 -7.19
N ARG A 54 4.81 15.06 -7.42
CA ARG A 54 5.79 15.72 -8.32
C ARG A 54 7.21 15.68 -7.78
N ASP A 55 7.38 15.76 -6.46
CA ASP A 55 8.70 15.62 -5.85
C ASP A 55 9.17 14.16 -5.93
N TYR A 56 8.26 13.20 -5.74
CA TYR A 56 8.53 11.77 -5.94
C TYR A 56 8.96 11.46 -7.38
N GLY A 57 8.31 12.05 -8.38
CA GLY A 57 8.70 11.87 -9.79
C GLY A 57 10.09 12.42 -10.15
N ARG A 58 10.75 13.15 -9.24
CA ARG A 58 12.15 13.60 -9.40
C ARG A 58 13.14 12.74 -8.62
N GLU A 59 12.66 11.85 -7.76
CA GLU A 59 13.49 10.97 -6.95
C GLU A 59 14.10 9.87 -7.82
N ALA A 60 15.37 9.54 -7.60
CA ALA A 60 16.11 8.60 -8.45
C ALA A 60 15.56 7.18 -8.36
N LEU A 61 15.05 6.80 -7.19
CA LEU A 61 14.40 5.51 -6.93
C LEU A 61 12.92 5.49 -7.33
N GLY A 62 12.37 6.62 -7.78
CA GLY A 62 11.00 6.71 -8.23
C GLY A 62 10.74 5.91 -9.51
N PHE A 63 9.58 5.27 -9.59
CA PHE A 63 9.10 4.56 -10.78
C PHE A 63 7.67 4.94 -11.16
N GLU A 64 7.36 4.79 -12.46
CA GLU A 64 6.15 5.35 -13.09
C GLU A 64 4.84 4.83 -12.50
N ASP A 65 4.78 3.54 -12.17
CA ASP A 65 3.55 2.96 -11.64
C ASP A 65 3.19 3.54 -10.28
N LEU A 66 4.17 3.74 -9.38
CA LEU A 66 3.91 4.34 -8.08
C LEU A 66 3.69 5.84 -8.16
N LEU A 67 4.30 6.53 -9.14
CA LEU A 67 3.95 7.92 -9.44
C LEU A 67 2.47 8.03 -9.85
N THR A 68 2.01 7.18 -10.75
CA THR A 68 0.60 7.12 -11.18
C THR A 68 -0.34 6.84 -10.01
N PHE A 69 0.09 6.00 -9.06
CA PHE A 69 -0.62 5.77 -7.80
C PHE A 69 -0.76 7.08 -7.01
N TYR A 70 0.35 7.76 -6.72
CA TYR A 70 0.34 8.99 -5.91
C TYR A 70 -0.39 10.18 -6.56
N GLU A 71 -0.47 10.20 -7.90
CA GLU A 71 -1.29 11.17 -8.62
C GLU A 71 -2.80 10.90 -8.49
N SER A 72 -3.20 9.67 -8.18
CA SER A 72 -4.60 9.24 -8.08
C SER A 72 -5.09 9.08 -6.64
N ILE A 73 -4.23 8.58 -5.76
CA ILE A 73 -4.53 8.17 -4.38
C ILE A 73 -3.45 8.76 -3.48
N GLY A 74 -3.88 9.56 -2.51
CA GLY A 74 -2.97 10.22 -1.56
C GLY A 74 -2.46 9.27 -0.49
N GLU A 75 -3.33 8.36 -0.01
CA GLU A 75 -2.99 7.39 1.02
C GLU A 75 -4.04 6.27 1.08
N VAL A 76 -3.61 5.08 1.51
CA VAL A 76 -4.50 4.01 1.96
C VAL A 76 -4.26 3.83 3.45
N ALA A 77 -5.29 4.02 4.27
CA ALA A 77 -5.24 3.82 5.71
C ALA A 77 -6.42 2.95 6.14
N LEU A 78 -6.18 1.65 6.34
CA LEU A 78 -7.21 0.68 6.69
C LEU A 78 -6.83 -0.06 8.00
N PRO A 79 -6.82 0.63 9.15
CA PRO A 79 -6.35 0.06 10.42
C PRO A 79 -7.19 -1.13 10.90
N ASP A 80 -8.48 -1.17 10.56
CA ASP A 80 -9.42 -2.18 11.06
C ASP A 80 -9.60 -3.38 10.11
N VAL A 81 -8.86 -3.41 9.00
CA VAL A 81 -8.83 -4.56 8.10
C VAL A 81 -7.74 -5.54 8.54
N GLY A 82 -8.12 -6.56 9.30
CA GLY A 82 -7.23 -7.58 9.82
C GLY A 82 -6.13 -7.00 10.73
N ASN A 83 -4.86 -7.12 10.34
CA ASN A 83 -3.72 -6.52 11.07
C ASN A 83 -3.44 -5.07 10.63
N GLY A 84 -4.36 -4.44 9.90
CA GLY A 84 -4.15 -3.16 9.23
C GLY A 84 -3.53 -3.30 7.84
N CYS A 85 -3.86 -2.36 6.97
CA CYS A 85 -3.28 -2.23 5.63
C CYS A 85 -3.03 -0.75 5.32
N PHE A 86 -1.77 -0.40 5.11
CA PHE A 86 -1.35 0.97 4.85
C PHE A 86 -0.52 1.05 3.56
N VAL A 87 -0.89 1.94 2.65
CA VAL A 87 -0.02 2.40 1.55
C VAL A 87 0.25 3.87 1.83
N HIS A 88 1.50 4.17 2.14
CA HIS A 88 1.92 5.46 2.68
C HIS A 88 1.81 6.55 1.62
N SER A 89 1.64 7.80 2.08
CA SER A 89 1.64 8.93 1.17
C SER A 89 3.02 9.14 0.53
N ALA A 90 3.06 9.76 -0.66
CA ALA A 90 4.32 10.11 -1.31
C ALA A 90 5.22 10.95 -0.39
N ARG A 91 4.61 11.82 0.44
CA ARG A 91 5.31 12.64 1.42
C ARG A 91 6.01 11.79 2.47
N ASP A 92 5.32 10.80 3.04
CA ASP A 92 5.88 9.95 4.09
C ASP A 92 6.98 9.04 3.55
N VAL A 93 6.81 8.53 2.31
CA VAL A 93 7.84 7.74 1.64
C VAL A 93 9.10 8.57 1.39
N LEU A 94 8.96 9.78 0.86
CA LEU A 94 10.10 10.69 0.64
C LEU A 94 10.75 11.13 1.94
N HIS A 95 9.96 11.43 2.96
CA HIS A 95 10.46 11.78 4.28
C HIS A 95 11.30 10.66 4.88
N ARG A 96 10.78 9.43 4.85
CA ARG A 96 11.49 8.25 5.34
C ARG A 96 12.77 8.00 4.54
N LEU A 97 12.72 8.10 3.21
CA LEU A 97 13.91 7.98 2.37
C LEU A 97 14.98 9.01 2.75
N ALA A 98 14.59 10.25 3.04
CA ALA A 98 15.53 11.30 3.43
C ALA A 98 16.13 11.08 4.85
N GLU A 99 15.36 10.54 5.78
CA GLU A 99 15.78 10.31 7.16
C GLU A 99 16.58 9.02 7.36
N GLU A 100 16.10 7.93 6.78
CA GLU A 100 16.63 6.57 7.00
C GLU A 100 17.49 6.08 5.83
N GLY A 101 17.33 6.67 4.64
CA GLY A 101 17.95 6.19 3.41
C GLY A 101 17.15 5.06 2.74
N PRO A 102 17.64 4.57 1.58
CA PRO A 102 17.00 3.46 0.89
C PRO A 102 17.20 2.14 1.64
N VAL A 103 16.23 1.25 1.50
CA VAL A 103 16.32 -0.11 2.04
C VAL A 103 17.08 -1.01 1.08
N PHE A 104 18.01 -1.80 1.61
CA PHE A 104 18.73 -2.80 0.85
C PHE A 104 17.95 -4.12 0.81
N VAL A 105 17.62 -4.61 -0.38
CA VAL A 105 16.91 -5.86 -0.65
C VAL A 105 17.88 -6.82 -1.39
N PRO A 106 18.58 -7.72 -0.68
CA PRO A 106 19.71 -8.47 -1.25
C PRO A 106 19.36 -9.37 -2.45
N GLU A 107 18.12 -9.86 -2.51
CA GLU A 107 17.66 -10.82 -3.54
C GLU A 107 16.95 -10.13 -4.72
N ALA A 108 16.86 -8.80 -4.73
CA ALA A 108 16.28 -8.05 -5.84
C ALA A 108 17.28 -7.83 -6.98
N ASP A 109 16.79 -7.72 -8.21
CA ASP A 109 17.63 -7.42 -9.39
C ASP A 109 18.31 -6.06 -9.27
N ASP A 110 17.61 -5.08 -8.70
CA ASP A 110 18.20 -3.86 -8.14
C ASP A 110 17.95 -3.82 -6.63
N PRO A 111 19.01 -3.81 -5.80
CA PRO A 111 18.87 -4.05 -4.39
C PRO A 111 18.47 -2.81 -3.59
N LEU A 112 18.23 -1.65 -4.20
CA LEU A 112 17.79 -0.46 -3.48
C LEU A 112 16.29 -0.23 -3.68
N GLY A 113 15.60 0.03 -2.58
CA GLY A 113 14.16 0.27 -2.58
C GLY A 113 13.70 1.29 -1.55
N MET A 114 12.41 1.60 -1.63
CA MET A 114 11.71 2.50 -0.71
C MET A 114 10.62 1.74 0.03
N VAL A 115 10.44 2.01 1.32
CA VAL A 115 9.27 1.51 2.07
C VAL A 115 8.04 2.27 1.61
N ILE A 116 7.08 1.58 1.00
CA ILE A 116 5.87 2.20 0.41
C ILE A 116 4.60 1.86 1.17
N ALA A 117 4.64 0.80 1.98
CA ALA A 117 3.46 0.29 2.66
C ALA A 117 3.86 -0.44 3.94
N SER A 118 2.89 -0.65 4.82
CA SER A 118 3.06 -1.42 6.05
C SER A 118 1.75 -2.05 6.52
N ASN A 119 1.83 -2.88 7.55
CA ASN A 119 0.68 -3.27 8.36
C ASN A 119 0.88 -2.83 9.83
N GLY A 120 -0.19 -2.91 10.63
CA GLY A 120 -0.15 -2.62 12.05
C GLY A 120 0.61 -3.65 12.89
N GLY A 121 1.07 -4.75 12.28
CA GLY A 121 1.91 -5.78 12.91
C GLY A 121 3.42 -5.56 12.74
N GLY A 122 3.83 -4.43 12.15
CA GLY A 122 5.23 -4.07 11.92
C GLY A 122 5.84 -4.58 10.63
N VAL A 123 5.08 -5.31 9.79
CA VAL A 123 5.56 -5.72 8.45
C VAL A 123 5.66 -4.49 7.57
N LEU A 124 6.78 -4.39 6.84
CA LEU A 124 7.04 -3.35 5.85
C LEU A 124 6.98 -3.96 4.44
N TYR A 125 6.52 -3.15 3.48
CA TYR A 125 6.59 -3.48 2.06
C TYR A 125 7.49 -2.47 1.34
N VAL A 126 8.49 -3.00 0.66
CA VAL A 126 9.52 -2.24 -0.05
C VAL A 126 9.31 -2.40 -1.54
N ALA A 127 9.21 -1.30 -2.27
CA ALA A 127 9.32 -1.32 -3.72
C ALA A 127 10.79 -1.18 -4.11
N ASP A 128 11.32 -2.16 -4.85
CA ASP A 128 12.64 -2.02 -5.46
C ASP A 128 12.60 -1.11 -6.69
N TRP A 129 13.77 -0.75 -7.22
CA TRP A 129 13.85 0.10 -8.41
C TRP A 129 13.24 -0.53 -9.67
N GLY A 130 13.16 -1.87 -9.72
CA GLY A 130 12.48 -2.62 -10.78
C GLY A 130 10.96 -2.59 -10.68
N GLY A 131 10.40 -2.06 -9.59
CA GLY A 131 8.97 -1.98 -9.31
C GLY A 131 8.40 -3.24 -8.64
N ALA A 132 9.22 -4.24 -8.34
CA ALA A 132 8.77 -5.41 -7.59
C ALA A 132 8.63 -5.07 -6.11
N ILE A 133 7.65 -5.71 -5.46
CA ILE A 133 7.30 -5.43 -4.06
C ILE A 133 7.74 -6.59 -3.18
N HIS A 134 8.46 -6.24 -2.11
CA HIS A 134 9.04 -7.16 -1.16
C HIS A 134 8.48 -6.93 0.24
N ARG A 135 8.19 -8.00 0.97
CA ARG A 135 7.62 -7.99 2.32
C ARG A 135 8.71 -8.34 3.33
N SER A 136 8.86 -7.55 4.38
CA SER A 136 9.77 -7.91 5.48
C SER A 136 9.26 -9.14 6.26
N ARG A 137 10.16 -10.02 6.68
CA ARG A 137 9.84 -11.14 7.59
C ARG A 137 9.73 -10.70 9.06
N SER A 138 10.41 -9.63 9.43
CA SER A 138 10.44 -9.05 10.78
C SER A 138 9.99 -7.60 10.77
N ALA A 139 9.74 -7.06 11.98
CA ALA A 139 9.35 -5.68 12.19
C ALA A 139 10.53 -4.68 12.18
N SER A 140 11.75 -5.13 11.91
CA SER A 140 12.95 -4.28 11.85
C SER A 140 13.58 -4.35 10.46
N PRO A 141 13.71 -3.22 9.73
CA PRO A 141 14.31 -3.21 8.40
C PRO A 141 15.80 -3.57 8.40
N ASP A 142 16.52 -3.32 9.51
CA ASP A 142 17.98 -3.51 9.59
C ASP A 142 18.40 -5.00 9.66
N ASP A 143 17.49 -5.87 10.09
CA ASP A 143 17.68 -7.33 10.21
C ASP A 143 16.63 -8.11 9.39
N ALA A 144 15.87 -7.43 8.51
CA ALA A 144 14.79 -8.06 7.76
C ALA A 144 15.32 -8.81 6.54
N GLU A 145 15.03 -10.10 6.50
CA GLU A 145 14.92 -10.83 5.24
C GLU A 145 13.63 -10.39 4.53
N PHE A 146 13.70 -10.27 3.21
CA PHE A 146 12.62 -9.80 2.37
C PHE A 146 12.16 -10.91 1.42
N ASP A 147 10.85 -11.15 1.40
CA ASP A 147 10.22 -12.05 0.45
C ASP A 147 9.56 -11.24 -0.67
N LYS A 148 9.87 -11.56 -1.94
CA LYS A 148 9.14 -10.96 -3.06
C LYS A 148 7.68 -11.42 -3.03
N VAL A 149 6.75 -10.47 -2.91
CA VAL A 149 5.31 -10.74 -2.85
C VAL A 149 4.56 -10.31 -4.10
N ALA A 150 5.10 -9.39 -4.90
CA ALA A 150 4.54 -9.03 -6.19
C ALA A 150 5.64 -8.65 -7.18
N ASP A 151 5.44 -8.98 -8.45
CA ASP A 151 6.37 -8.58 -9.51
C ASP A 151 6.21 -7.11 -9.91
N ASP A 152 5.06 -6.49 -9.59
CA ASP A 152 4.75 -5.11 -9.92
C ASP A 152 3.70 -4.51 -8.93
N LEU A 153 3.55 -3.18 -8.96
CA LEU A 153 2.58 -2.46 -8.13
C LEU A 153 1.11 -2.87 -8.41
N PRO A 154 0.64 -3.00 -9.67
CA PRO A 154 -0.71 -3.48 -9.97
C PRO A 154 -1.05 -4.82 -9.29
N GLN A 155 -0.13 -5.79 -9.30
CA GLN A 155 -0.29 -7.07 -8.64
C GLN A 155 -0.36 -6.92 -7.11
N PHE A 156 0.46 -6.06 -6.53
CA PHE A 156 0.41 -5.76 -5.10
C PHE A 156 -0.93 -5.13 -4.69
N LEU A 157 -1.42 -4.15 -5.45
CA LEU A 157 -2.72 -3.52 -5.21
C LEU A 157 -3.87 -4.52 -5.36
N GLU A 158 -3.80 -5.42 -6.34
CA GLU A 158 -4.79 -6.49 -6.50
C GLU A 158 -4.79 -7.47 -5.31
N ARG A 159 -3.62 -7.77 -4.71
CA ARG A 159 -3.53 -8.55 -3.47
C ARG A 159 -4.21 -7.83 -2.31
N ILE A 160 -3.97 -6.52 -2.14
CA ILE A 160 -4.66 -5.69 -1.15
C ILE A 160 -6.18 -5.77 -1.35
N ARG A 161 -6.66 -5.57 -2.57
CA ARG A 161 -8.09 -5.65 -2.90
C ARG A 161 -8.69 -6.99 -2.49
N ARG A 162 -8.06 -8.11 -2.88
CA ARG A 162 -8.54 -9.45 -2.53
C ARG A 162 -8.56 -9.68 -1.02
N ARG A 163 -7.56 -9.19 -0.30
CA ARG A 163 -7.50 -9.28 1.16
C ARG A 163 -8.62 -8.49 1.82
N VAL A 164 -8.84 -7.24 1.41
CA VAL A 164 -9.90 -6.39 1.97
C VAL A 164 -11.27 -7.00 1.68
N VAL A 165 -11.54 -7.38 0.44
CA VAL A 165 -12.82 -8.00 0.05
C VAL A 165 -13.04 -9.33 0.76
N GLY A 166 -12.01 -10.17 0.87
CA GLY A 166 -12.06 -11.44 1.58
C GLY A 166 -12.32 -11.27 3.07
N PHE A 167 -11.64 -10.31 3.72
CA PHE A 167 -11.85 -9.98 5.12
C PHE A 167 -13.26 -9.44 5.37
N ALA A 168 -13.74 -8.51 4.53
CA ALA A 168 -15.10 -7.99 4.63
C ALA A 168 -16.17 -9.09 4.47
N GLY A 169 -15.90 -10.13 3.67
CA GLY A 169 -16.83 -11.24 3.46
C GLY A 169 -16.78 -12.35 4.52
N THR A 170 -15.66 -12.53 5.21
CA THR A 170 -15.42 -13.72 6.06
C THR A 170 -14.92 -13.43 7.47
N GLY A 171 -14.43 -12.23 7.74
CA GLY A 171 -13.72 -11.87 8.97
C GLY A 171 -12.37 -12.56 9.16
N ALA A 172 -11.91 -13.36 8.19
CA ALA A 172 -10.69 -14.15 8.32
C ALA A 172 -9.43 -13.30 8.06
N THR A 173 -8.49 -13.30 9.01
CA THR A 173 -7.18 -12.66 8.88
C THR A 173 -6.26 -13.52 8.01
N GLY A 174 -6.09 -13.14 6.74
CA GLY A 174 -4.99 -13.62 5.89
C GLY A 174 -3.83 -12.64 5.88
N ASP A 175 -2.61 -13.11 5.60
CA ASP A 175 -1.46 -12.26 5.29
C ASP A 175 -1.40 -11.91 3.79
N LEU A 176 -0.78 -10.78 3.44
CA LEU A 176 -0.51 -10.36 2.03
C LEU A 176 0.68 -11.12 1.45
#